data_AF-A0A2M7K2S0-F1
#
_entry.id   AF-A0A2M7K2S0-F1
#
_cell.length_a   1.000
_cell.length_b   1.000
_cell.length_c   1.000
_cell.angle_alpha   90.00
_cell.angle_beta   90.00
_cell.angle_gamma   90.00
#
_symmetry.space_group_name_H-M   'P 1'
#
loop_
_entity.id
_entity.type
_entity.pdbx_description
1 polymer ?
#
loop_
_entity_poly.entity_id
_entity_poly.type
_entity_poly.pdbx_seq_one_letter_code
_entity_poly.pdbx_strand_id
1 'polypeptide(L)'
;SFYVPQDINGLIELHGGKQIFAKKLDSLFEANSKSSGRQQPDITGLIGQYAHGNEPSHHIAYLYNFIGEPYKTQKIIHKIQNEFYKNSPEGLIGNEDCGQMSAWFI
;
A
#
# COMPACT_ATOMS: atom_id res chain seq x y z
N SER A 1 0.31 9.59 -8.73
CA SER A 1 1.30 8.51 -8.56
C SER A 1 1.95 8.64 -7.19
N PHE A 2 2.42 7.54 -6.59
CA PHE A 2 3.15 7.51 -5.31
C PHE A 2 4.60 6.99 -5.45
N TYR A 3 5.04 6.60 -6.66
CA TYR A 3 6.33 5.94 -6.86
C TYR A 3 7.43 6.95 -7.17
N VAL A 4 7.86 7.69 -6.14
CA VAL A 4 9.04 8.58 -6.17
C VAL A 4 9.85 8.36 -4.88
N PRO A 5 10.29 7.11 -4.60
CA PRO A 5 10.98 6.81 -3.34
C PRO A 5 12.31 7.56 -3.20
N GLN A 6 12.93 7.96 -4.32
CA GLN A 6 14.18 8.73 -4.33
C GLN A 6 14.01 10.17 -3.83
N ASP A 7 12.81 10.73 -3.86
CA ASP A 7 12.52 12.10 -3.42
C ASP A 7 11.07 12.24 -2.90
N ILE A 8 10.84 11.70 -1.70
CA ILE A 8 9.52 11.74 -1.07
C ILE A 8 9.15 13.16 -0.63
N ASN A 9 10.13 14.01 -0.27
CA ASN A 9 9.87 15.39 0.11
C ASN A 9 9.39 16.22 -1.09
N GLY A 10 10.09 16.13 -2.23
CA GLY A 10 9.65 16.77 -3.48
C GLY A 10 8.29 16.25 -3.94
N LEU A 11 8.02 14.95 -3.79
CA LEU A 11 6.68 14.38 -4.04
C LEU A 11 5.60 15.03 -3.16
N ILE A 12 5.86 15.19 -1.86
CA ILE A 12 4.93 15.83 -0.92
C ILE A 12 4.69 17.30 -1.30
N GLU A 13 5.74 18.04 -1.65
CA GLU A 13 5.64 19.44 -2.06
C GLU A 13 4.81 19.60 -3.34
N LEU A 14 5.04 18.77 -4.36
CA LEU A 14 4.26 18.76 -5.61
C LEU A 14 2.77 18.44 -5.39
N HIS A 15 2.43 17.74 -4.30
CA HIS A 15 1.05 17.49 -3.90
C HIS A 15 0.44 18.61 -3.04
N GLY A 16 1.17 19.70 -2.78
CA GLY A 16 0.71 20.83 -1.98
C GLY A 16 0.96 20.67 -0.47
N GLY A 17 1.95 19.86 -0.10
CA GLY A 17 2.43 19.73 1.27
C GLY A 17 1.79 18.60 2.07
N LYS A 18 2.28 18.42 3.30
CA LYS A 18 2.01 17.24 4.15
C LYS A 18 0.52 16.98 4.37
N GLN A 19 -0.30 18.01 4.62
CA GLN A 19 -1.73 17.84 4.91
C GLN A 19 -2.53 17.34 3.69
N ILE A 20 -2.22 17.84 2.50
CA ILE A 20 -2.90 17.40 1.27
C ILE A 20 -2.45 15.99 0.90
N PHE A 21 -1.15 15.72 1.07
CA PHE A 21 -0.60 14.38 0.88
C PHE A 21 -1.21 13.35 1.85
N ALA A 22 -1.42 13.72 3.12
CA ALA A 22 -2.09 12.89 4.12
C ALA A 22 -3.51 12.50 3.65
N LYS A 23 -4.32 13.48 3.24
CA LYS A 23 -5.67 13.23 2.71
C LYS A 23 -5.65 12.33 1.47
N LYS A 24 -4.62 12.45 0.62
CA LYS A 24 -4.45 11.60 -0.56
C LYS A 24 -4.15 10.15 -0.18
N LEU A 25 -3.31 9.92 0.84
CA LEU A 25 -3.04 8.59 1.37
C LEU A 25 -4.31 8.01 2.03
N ASP A 26 -5.01 8.79 2.85
CA ASP A 26 -6.28 8.36 3.48
C ASP A 26 -7.29 7.96 2.41
N SER A 27 -7.45 8.77 1.37
CA SER A 27 -8.32 8.47 0.23
C SER A 27 -7.94 7.18 -0.49
N LEU A 28 -6.64 6.82 -0.57
CA LEU A 28 -6.21 5.55 -1.16
C LEU A 28 -6.71 4.35 -0.35
N PHE A 29 -6.53 4.38 0.97
CA PHE A 29 -6.88 3.26 1.85
C PHE A 29 -8.39 3.18 2.18
N GLU A 30 -9.12 4.28 2.05
CA GLU A 30 -10.56 4.37 2.35
C GLU A 30 -11.47 4.29 1.11
N ALA A 31 -10.93 4.55 -0.09
CA ALA A 31 -11.72 4.49 -1.33
C ALA A 31 -12.34 3.10 -1.54
N ASN A 32 -13.47 3.04 -2.25
CA ASN A 32 -14.11 1.77 -2.55
C ASN A 32 -13.19 0.87 -3.39
N SER A 33 -13.00 -0.38 -2.99
CA SER A 33 -12.18 -1.36 -3.70
C SER A 33 -12.78 -1.81 -5.04
N LYS A 34 -14.06 -1.54 -5.29
CA LYS A 34 -14.70 -1.83 -6.59
C LYS A 34 -14.29 -0.77 -7.61
N SER A 35 -13.31 -1.08 -8.44
CA SER A 35 -13.04 -0.31 -9.66
C SER A 35 -13.92 -0.83 -10.79
N SER A 36 -14.76 0.02 -11.38
CA SER A 36 -15.53 -0.36 -12.58
C SER A 36 -14.57 -0.71 -13.72
N GLY A 37 -14.63 -1.95 -14.20
CA GLY A 37 -13.89 -2.40 -15.39
C GLY A 37 -12.48 -2.96 -15.17
N ARG A 38 -12.00 -3.13 -13.93
CA ARG A 38 -10.72 -3.81 -13.63
C ARG A 38 -10.95 -5.14 -12.91
N GLN A 39 -11.29 -6.19 -13.66
CA GLN A 39 -10.99 -7.56 -13.24
C GLN A 39 -9.63 -7.92 -13.82
N GLN A 40 -8.58 -7.31 -13.27
CA GLN A 40 -7.22 -7.78 -13.54
C GLN A 40 -6.89 -8.83 -12.48
N PRO A 41 -6.55 -10.08 -12.88
CA PRO A 41 -6.24 -11.14 -11.93
C PRO A 41 -5.05 -10.78 -11.02
N ASP A 42 -4.17 -9.88 -11.47
CA ASP A 42 -2.97 -9.44 -10.75
C ASP A 42 -3.21 -8.30 -9.75
N ILE A 43 -4.47 -7.92 -9.50
CA ILE A 43 -4.85 -6.90 -8.52
C ILE A 43 -5.68 -7.56 -7.41
N THR A 44 -4.96 -8.01 -6.38
CA THR A 44 -5.50 -8.72 -5.21
C THR A 44 -4.97 -8.10 -3.91
N GLY A 45 -5.50 -8.53 -2.75
CA GLY A 45 -5.09 -7.98 -1.46
C GLY A 45 -5.44 -6.50 -1.31
N LEU A 46 -6.71 -6.14 -1.55
CA LEU A 46 -7.15 -4.75 -1.59
C LEU A 46 -7.44 -4.16 -0.20
N ILE A 47 -6.86 -3.00 0.09
CA ILE A 47 -7.29 -2.11 1.19
C ILE A 47 -7.67 -0.78 0.55
N GLY A 48 -8.96 -0.62 0.27
CA GLY A 48 -9.42 0.43 -0.60
C GLY A 48 -8.87 0.27 -2.01
N GLN A 49 -8.06 1.23 -2.47
CA GLN A 49 -7.34 1.19 -3.75
C GLN A 49 -5.86 0.76 -3.61
N TYR A 50 -5.36 0.52 -2.39
CA TYR A 50 -4.07 -0.14 -2.18
C TYR A 50 -4.17 -1.62 -2.56
N ALA A 51 -3.23 -2.13 -3.36
CA ALA A 51 -3.22 -3.52 -3.80
C ALA A 51 -1.93 -4.21 -3.36
N HIS A 52 -2.03 -5.09 -2.36
CA HIS A 52 -0.85 -5.74 -1.81
C HIS A 52 -0.30 -6.86 -2.65
N GLY A 53 -1.11 -7.49 -3.52
CA GLY A 53 -0.67 -8.63 -4.33
C GLY A 53 0.26 -8.27 -5.48
N ASN A 54 0.80 -7.06 -5.48
CA ASN A 54 1.63 -6.51 -6.54
C ASN A 54 2.52 -5.40 -5.99
N GLU A 55 3.77 -5.33 -6.46
CA GLU A 55 4.85 -4.52 -5.91
C GLU A 55 4.66 -3.01 -5.92
N PRO A 56 3.97 -2.38 -6.91
CA PRO A 56 3.86 -0.93 -6.97
C PRO A 56 3.24 -0.28 -5.72
N SER A 57 2.53 -1.06 -4.90
CA SER A 57 1.93 -0.58 -3.66
C SER A 57 2.82 -0.75 -2.43
N HIS A 58 3.82 -1.64 -2.46
CA HIS A 58 4.53 -2.15 -1.26
C HIS A 58 5.12 -1.06 -0.36
N HIS A 59 5.54 0.07 -0.93
CA HIS A 59 6.15 1.19 -0.20
C HIS A 59 5.13 2.20 0.34
N ILE A 60 3.88 2.18 -0.13
CA ILE A 60 2.94 3.31 0.07
C ILE A 60 2.56 3.48 1.55
N ALA A 61 2.36 2.40 2.30
CA ALA A 61 2.00 2.48 3.71
C ALA A 61 3.06 3.24 4.55
N TYR A 62 4.33 3.12 4.18
CA TYR A 62 5.45 3.79 4.86
C TYR A 62 5.48 5.31 4.64
N LEU A 63 4.77 5.82 3.63
CA LEU A 63 4.76 7.25 3.31
C LEU A 63 4.11 8.10 4.42
N TYR A 64 3.26 7.52 5.26
CA TYR A 64 2.73 8.19 6.45
C TYR A 64 3.82 8.65 7.42
N ASN A 65 4.99 7.99 7.47
CA ASN A 65 6.12 8.42 8.28
C ASN A 65 6.66 9.80 7.85
N PHE A 66 6.66 10.09 6.54
CA PHE A 66 7.22 11.31 5.97
C PHE A 66 6.32 12.55 6.17
N ILE A 67 5.04 12.33 6.47
CA ILE A 67 4.09 13.40 6.78
C ILE A 67 3.82 13.57 8.28
N GLY A 68 4.52 12.82 9.14
CA GLY A 68 4.39 12.94 10.60
C GLY A 68 3.21 12.18 11.20
N GLU A 69 2.66 11.20 10.49
CA GLU A 69 1.54 10.36 10.97
C GLU A 69 1.94 8.86 11.08
N PRO A 70 3.05 8.51 11.75
CA PRO A 70 3.59 7.14 11.75
C PRO A 70 2.63 6.09 12.34
N TYR A 71 1.68 6.50 13.19
CA TYR A 71 0.65 5.61 13.73
C TYR A 71 -0.25 5.02 12.63
N LYS A 72 -0.43 5.73 11.51
CA LYS A 72 -1.17 5.21 10.35
C LYS A 72 -0.35 4.17 9.59
N THR A 73 0.97 4.37 9.43
CA THR A 73 1.89 3.32 8.90
C THR A 73 1.70 2.02 9.68
N GLN A 74 1.81 2.10 11.01
CA GLN A 74 1.71 0.95 11.91
C GLN A 74 0.36 0.24 11.77
N LYS A 75 -0.73 1.00 11.75
CA LYS A 75 -2.10 0.47 11.57
C LYS A 75 -2.24 -0.29 10.26
N ILE A 76 -1.77 0.28 9.15
CA ILE A 76 -1.91 -0.33 7.82
C ILE A 76 -1.00 -1.56 7.68
N ILE A 77 0.25 -1.50 8.11
CA ILE A 77 1.17 -2.66 8.07
C ILE A 77 0.59 -3.81 8.91
N HIS A 78 0.12 -3.52 10.12
CA HIS A 78 -0.48 -4.55 10.97
C HIS A 78 -1.71 -5.16 10.31
N LYS A 79 -2.55 -4.36 9.66
CA LYS A 79 -3.69 -4.88 8.89
C LYS A 79 -3.25 -5.80 7.75
N ILE A 80 -2.27 -5.36 6.96
CA ILE A 80 -1.71 -6.15 5.85
C ILE A 80 -1.18 -7.50 6.36
N GLN A 81 -0.33 -7.51 7.38
CA GLN A 81 0.28 -8.72 7.92
C GLN A 81 -0.78 -9.72 8.40
N ASN A 82 -1.84 -9.27 9.07
CA ASN A 82 -2.87 -10.16 9.61
C ASN A 82 -3.89 -10.63 8.57
N GLU A 83 -4.22 -9.80 7.57
CA GLU A 83 -5.27 -10.14 6.60
C GLU A 83 -4.72 -10.87 5.37
N PHE A 84 -3.47 -10.60 4.98
CA PHE A 84 -2.91 -11.00 3.69
C PHE A 84 -1.81 -12.07 3.74
N TYR A 85 -1.33 -12.40 4.94
CA TYR A 85 -0.37 -13.49 5.14
C TYR A 85 -0.95 -14.52 6.11
N LYS A 86 -1.09 -15.76 5.66
CA LYS A 86 -1.62 -16.86 6.48
C LYS A 86 -0.72 -18.08 6.38
N ASN A 87 -0.68 -18.86 7.46
CA ASN A 87 0.00 -20.14 7.47
C ASN A 87 -0.91 -21.24 6.86
N SER A 88 -1.14 -21.15 5.55
CA SER A 88 -1.95 -22.09 4.76
C SER A 88 -1.45 -22.14 3.30
N PRO A 89 -1.79 -23.17 2.51
CA PRO A 89 -1.43 -23.22 1.09
C PRO A 89 -1.88 -21.99 0.29
N GLU A 90 -3.03 -21.40 0.63
CA GLU A 90 -3.57 -20.15 0.07
C GLU A 90 -3.12 -18.91 0.87
N GLY A 91 -1.94 -19.00 1.47
CA GLY A 91 -1.45 -18.06 2.48
C GLY A 91 -1.03 -16.69 1.95
N LEU A 92 -0.83 -16.57 0.64
CA LEU A 92 -0.44 -15.34 -0.03
C LEU A 92 -1.57 -14.85 -0.93
N ILE A 93 -1.74 -13.53 -0.98
CA ILE A 93 -2.82 -12.90 -1.74
C ILE A 93 -2.47 -12.64 -3.20
N GLY A 94 -1.25 -12.90 -3.66
CA GLY A 94 -0.76 -12.62 -5.01
C GLY A 94 0.42 -13.52 -5.38
N ASN A 95 1.07 -13.23 -6.51
CA ASN A 95 2.29 -13.94 -6.89
C ASN A 95 3.38 -13.70 -5.84
N GLU A 96 4.16 -14.74 -5.56
CA GLU A 96 5.24 -14.65 -4.57
C GLU A 96 6.42 -13.81 -5.09
N ASP A 97 6.55 -13.73 -6.42
CA ASP A 97 7.55 -12.97 -7.18
C ASP A 97 8.98 -13.20 -6.71
N CYS A 98 9.35 -14.49 -6.64
CA CYS A 98 10.70 -14.98 -6.40
C CYS A 98 11.32 -14.47 -5.08
N GLY A 99 10.52 -14.36 -4.03
CA GLY A 99 10.94 -13.90 -2.70
C GLY A 99 10.42 -12.52 -2.34
N GLN A 100 9.85 -11.77 -3.28
CA GLN A 100 9.50 -10.36 -3.07
C GLN A 100 8.37 -10.18 -2.03
N MET A 101 7.30 -10.97 -2.10
CA MET A 101 6.23 -10.92 -1.10
C MET A 101 6.72 -11.39 0.27
N SER A 102 7.51 -12.46 0.29
CA SER A 102 8.10 -13.00 1.51
C SER A 102 9.05 -11.99 2.18
N ALA A 103 9.89 -11.32 1.40
CA ALA A 103 10.81 -10.30 1.88
C ALA A 103 10.09 -9.03 2.37
N TRP A 104 8.90 -8.71 1.83
CA TRP A 104 8.10 -7.61 2.35
C TRP A 104 7.56 -7.91 3.76
N PHE A 105 7.23 -9.18 4.03
CA PHE A 105 6.70 -9.60 5.32
C PHE A 105 7.76 -9.62 6.45
N ILE A 106 9.00 -9.96 6.12
CA ILE A 106 10.16 -10.07 7.03
C ILE A 106 10.64 -8.69 7.50
#